data_AF-A0AAD4JQT6-F1
#
_entry.id   AF-A0AAD4JQT6-F1
#
_cell.length_a   1.000
_cell.length_b   1.000
_cell.length_c   1.000
_cell.angle_alpha   90.00
_cell.angle_beta   90.00
_cell.angle_gamma   90.00
#
_symmetry.space_group_name_H-M   'P 1'
#
loop_
_entity.id
_entity.type
_entity.pdbx_description
1 polymer ?
#
loop_
_entity_poly.entity_id
_entity_poly.type
_entity_poly.pdbx_seq_one_letter_code
_entity_poly.pdbx_strand_id
1 'polypeptide(L)'
;RKLTMSNQFKLVLLVLLPFGSSALRACTQTELCITEQRCNETDDSGRGLLGPRTLDRSCGMGLVCCDKEQLESYEATLAQKLLTDQKPATQALTLPFNLDFNIDYDTCDTDKLCVPRHLCRSGMVNEDGRFIITARIDDTSNFGCSIFESCCPVGDKIDESESPMLRHLQQFQYKGCGYSNPKGLYYNLVGYNNHEAHYAEFPWMVALTDMQAKYICGGTLIHPQLVLTSAHNVDNHSSDSLLARAGEYDLSSQREPHAYQTRRLRHLWRHELYNKLNFHNDIALLVLEQPFRLAPHIQPLCLPPVENPMLEEALRQAQCFAIGWGNASNNSKTMDRILKRIDLPIIEHEHCQRLLRRTILGRRFKLHSSFVCAGGVEGKDTCQGDGGSPLFCSMPGEASRFQLAGIVSWGIECAEKDIPAAYTNVPYLRNWIDEQISKSGLKLDAV
;
A
#
# COMPACT_ATOMS: atom_id res chain seq x y z
N ARG A 1 -36.51 -74.19 19.19
CA ARG A 1 -37.08 -74.18 20.57
C ARG A 1 -37.40 -72.71 20.87
N LYS A 2 -38.68 -72.34 20.94
CA LYS A 2 -39.49 -72.12 22.18
C LYS A 2 -38.96 -70.94 23.02
N LEU A 3 -39.66 -69.78 23.03
CA LEU A 3 -40.66 -69.29 24.03
C LEU A 3 -39.97 -68.54 25.20
N THR A 4 -40.50 -67.53 25.91
CA THR A 4 -41.79 -66.77 26.06
C THR A 4 -41.42 -65.39 26.69
N MET A 5 -42.20 -64.30 26.84
CA MET A 5 -43.60 -63.84 26.61
C MET A 5 -43.57 -62.27 26.56
N SER A 6 -44.32 -61.53 25.72
CA SER A 6 -45.72 -61.04 25.85
C SER A 6 -45.94 -59.72 26.64
N ASN A 7 -46.85 -58.88 26.09
CA ASN A 7 -47.64 -57.80 26.73
C ASN A 7 -46.93 -56.48 27.15
N GLN A 8 -47.53 -55.28 27.02
CA GLN A 8 -48.84 -54.84 26.47
C GLN A 8 -48.76 -53.54 25.63
N PHE A 9 -49.83 -53.26 24.88
CA PHE A 9 -50.13 -51.94 24.30
C PHE A 9 -50.24 -50.84 25.37
N LYS A 10 -49.72 -49.65 25.06
CA LYS A 10 -50.39 -48.36 25.37
C LYS A 10 -50.11 -47.36 24.25
N LEU A 11 -51.14 -46.96 23.54
CA LEU A 11 -51.08 -45.92 22.51
C LEU A 11 -51.08 -44.55 23.20
N VAL A 12 -50.05 -43.74 23.00
CA VAL A 12 -50.01 -42.34 23.46
C VAL A 12 -49.77 -41.44 22.25
N LEU A 13 -50.75 -40.59 21.96
CA LEU A 13 -50.73 -39.65 20.85
C LEU A 13 -49.86 -38.44 21.21
N LEU A 14 -48.58 -38.46 20.80
CA LEU A 14 -47.68 -37.33 20.99
C LEU A 14 -47.73 -36.40 19.78
N VAL A 15 -48.30 -35.21 19.98
CA VAL A 15 -48.51 -34.21 18.93
C VAL A 15 -47.17 -33.62 18.49
N LEU A 16 -46.86 -33.74 17.19
CA LEU A 16 -45.79 -32.98 16.56
C LEU A 16 -46.22 -31.51 16.46
N LEU A 17 -45.73 -30.68 17.39
CA LEU A 17 -45.75 -29.23 17.22
C LEU A 17 -44.75 -28.85 16.11
N PRO A 18 -45.18 -28.16 15.03
CA PRO A 18 -44.24 -27.60 14.08
C PRO A 18 -43.51 -26.43 14.75
N PHE A 19 -42.19 -26.54 14.89
CA PHE A 19 -41.37 -25.36 15.13
C PHE A 19 -41.52 -24.44 13.93
N GLY A 20 -42.13 -23.27 14.15
CA GLY A 20 -42.40 -22.31 13.09
C GLY A 20 -41.09 -21.72 12.55
N SER A 21 -40.70 -22.11 11.34
CA SER A 21 -39.61 -21.47 10.60
C SER A 21 -39.97 -20.01 10.33
N SER A 22 -39.48 -19.12 11.19
CA SER A 22 -39.61 -17.66 11.02
C SER A 22 -38.71 -17.23 9.87
N ALA A 23 -39.22 -17.37 8.65
CA ALA A 23 -38.54 -16.94 7.44
C ALA A 23 -38.37 -15.42 7.46
N LEU A 24 -37.13 -14.97 7.64
CA LEU A 24 -36.73 -13.57 7.47
C LEU A 24 -37.18 -13.12 6.07
N ARG A 25 -38.19 -12.24 6.03
CA ARG A 25 -38.65 -11.62 4.80
C ARG A 25 -37.67 -10.52 4.42
N ALA A 26 -36.84 -10.78 3.42
CA ALA A 26 -36.07 -9.74 2.77
C ALA A 26 -37.00 -8.62 2.26
N CYS A 27 -36.51 -7.38 2.29
CA CYS A 27 -37.18 -6.24 1.71
C CYS A 27 -37.36 -6.41 0.19
N THR A 28 -38.34 -5.71 -0.39
CA THR A 28 -38.53 -5.68 -1.85
C THR A 28 -37.42 -4.87 -2.54
N GLN A 29 -37.32 -4.97 -3.87
CA GLN A 29 -36.24 -4.29 -4.62
C GLN A 29 -36.27 -2.76 -4.56
N THR A 30 -37.36 -2.17 -4.07
CA THR A 30 -37.54 -0.72 -3.84
C THR A 30 -37.37 -0.32 -2.37
N GLU A 31 -37.08 -1.27 -1.48
CA GLU A 31 -36.96 -1.07 -0.03
C GLU A 31 -35.54 -1.43 0.44
N LEU A 32 -34.94 -0.61 1.30
CA LEU A 32 -33.68 -0.90 2.00
C LEU A 32 -33.96 -1.34 3.44
N CYS A 33 -33.21 -2.33 3.93
CA CYS A 33 -33.23 -2.72 5.34
C CYS A 33 -32.37 -1.75 6.16
N ILE A 34 -32.99 -0.95 7.03
CA ILE A 34 -32.32 0.15 7.74
C ILE A 34 -32.89 0.30 9.16
N THR A 35 -32.25 1.07 10.04
CA THR A 35 -32.73 1.29 11.40
C THR A 35 -34.07 2.03 11.42
N GLU A 36 -34.94 1.66 12.36
CA GLU A 36 -36.24 2.32 12.55
C GLU A 36 -36.09 3.83 12.76
N GLN A 37 -35.09 4.26 13.54
CA GLN A 37 -34.74 5.66 13.73
C GLN A 37 -34.43 6.37 12.40
N ARG A 38 -33.49 5.86 11.59
CA ARG A 38 -33.11 6.52 10.33
C ARG A 38 -34.25 6.55 9.32
N CYS A 39 -35.08 5.50 9.26
CA CYS A 39 -36.28 5.51 8.43
C CYS A 39 -37.25 6.64 8.84
N ASN A 40 -37.51 6.78 10.15
CA ASN A 40 -38.38 7.83 10.69
C ASN A 40 -37.79 9.24 10.55
N GLU A 41 -36.46 9.40 10.65
CA GLU A 41 -35.76 10.68 10.39
C GLU A 41 -35.84 11.11 8.93
N THR A 42 -36.02 10.16 8.00
CA THR A 42 -36.24 10.43 6.57
C THR A 42 -37.71 10.48 6.13
N ASP A 43 -38.68 10.49 7.05
CA ASP A 43 -40.10 10.71 6.72
C ASP A 43 -40.39 12.20 6.49
N ASP A 44 -39.94 12.71 5.35
CA ASP A 44 -40.14 14.10 4.90
C ASP A 44 -41.41 14.29 4.04
N SER A 45 -42.45 13.47 4.27
CA SER A 45 -43.59 13.16 3.38
C SER A 45 -44.58 14.30 3.02
N GLY A 46 -44.07 15.48 2.65
CA GLY A 46 -44.78 16.66 2.14
C GLY A 46 -45.44 16.51 0.76
N ARG A 47 -45.87 15.30 0.39
CA ARG A 47 -46.66 14.98 -0.81
C ARG A 47 -47.89 14.15 -0.40
N GLY A 48 -48.85 14.80 0.24
CA GLY A 48 -49.95 14.14 0.97
C GLY A 48 -50.92 13.32 0.11
N LEU A 49 -50.67 12.01 0.02
CA LEU A 49 -51.67 10.98 -0.25
C LEU A 49 -51.39 9.75 0.63
N LEU A 50 -52.45 9.11 1.12
CA LEU A 50 -52.40 8.23 2.29
C LEU A 50 -52.28 6.73 1.95
N GLY A 51 -51.53 6.01 2.79
CA GLY A 51 -51.63 4.56 2.96
C GLY A 51 -51.10 4.15 4.33
N PRO A 52 -51.80 3.30 5.11
CA PRO A 52 -51.29 2.83 6.40
C PRO A 52 -50.17 1.80 6.14
N ARG A 53 -48.90 2.22 6.24
CA ARG A 53 -47.76 1.31 6.19
C ARG A 53 -47.70 0.50 7.49
N THR A 54 -47.90 -0.81 7.40
CA THR A 54 -47.64 -1.74 8.49
C THR A 54 -46.14 -1.82 8.76
N LEU A 55 -45.71 -1.41 9.96
CA LEU A 55 -44.35 -1.61 10.52
C LEU A 55 -43.96 -3.09 10.68
N ASP A 56 -44.83 -4.01 10.27
CA ASP A 56 -44.79 -5.47 10.43
C ASP A 56 -43.87 -6.17 9.39
N ARG A 57 -42.84 -5.45 8.93
CA ARG A 57 -41.76 -5.92 8.03
C ARG A 57 -40.39 -5.64 8.66
N SER A 58 -40.17 -6.25 9.82
CA SER A 58 -38.83 -6.38 10.40
C SER A 58 -37.95 -7.23 9.47
N CYS A 59 -36.94 -6.63 8.85
CA CYS A 59 -35.93 -7.34 8.07
C CYS A 59 -34.78 -7.87 8.95
N GLY A 60 -34.71 -7.40 10.20
CA GLY A 60 -33.85 -7.89 11.27
C GLY A 60 -34.37 -7.40 12.63
N MET A 61 -33.67 -7.69 13.72
CA MET A 61 -33.99 -7.05 15.02
C MET A 61 -33.57 -5.57 14.96
N GLY A 62 -34.49 -4.65 15.26
CA GLY A 62 -34.24 -3.20 15.20
C GLY A 62 -34.15 -2.61 13.78
N LEU A 63 -34.40 -3.42 12.73
CA LEU A 63 -34.30 -3.01 11.33
C LEU A 63 -35.64 -3.18 10.60
N VAL A 64 -36.05 -2.15 9.86
CA VAL A 64 -37.29 -2.08 9.07
C VAL A 64 -36.97 -1.91 7.59
N CYS A 65 -37.87 -2.39 6.73
CA CYS A 65 -37.83 -2.09 5.29
C CYS A 65 -38.32 -0.65 5.05
N CYS A 66 -37.41 0.24 4.69
CA CYS A 66 -37.68 1.65 4.39
C CYS A 66 -37.60 1.92 2.88
N ASP A 67 -38.31 2.93 2.38
CA ASP A 67 -38.38 3.22 0.95
C ASP A 67 -37.05 3.83 0.44
N LYS A 68 -36.49 3.24 -0.63
CA LYS A 68 -35.19 3.66 -1.15
C LYS A 68 -35.23 5.08 -1.74
N GLU A 69 -36.30 5.46 -2.44
CA GLU A 69 -36.38 6.75 -3.12
C GLU A 69 -36.51 7.91 -2.11
N GLN A 70 -37.12 7.64 -0.94
CA GLN A 70 -37.19 8.60 0.17
C GLN A 70 -35.80 8.86 0.80
N LEU A 71 -35.03 7.81 1.05
CA LEU A 71 -33.67 7.92 1.60
C LEU A 71 -32.76 8.75 0.68
N GLU A 72 -32.73 8.43 -0.63
CA GLU A 72 -31.92 9.17 -1.61
C GLU A 72 -32.37 10.64 -1.77
N SER A 73 -33.68 10.92 -1.66
CA SER A 73 -34.25 12.28 -1.68
C SER A 73 -33.83 13.12 -0.47
N TYR A 74 -33.85 12.53 0.73
CA TYR A 74 -33.44 13.20 1.96
C TYR A 74 -31.94 13.52 1.96
N GLU A 75 -31.10 12.56 1.57
CA GLU A 75 -29.63 12.73 1.52
C GLU A 75 -29.21 13.78 0.48
N ALA A 76 -29.85 13.82 -0.69
CA ALA A 76 -29.64 14.88 -1.68
C ALA A 76 -30.03 16.27 -1.13
N THR A 77 -31.11 16.35 -0.36
CA THR A 77 -31.57 17.60 0.27
C THR A 77 -30.61 18.08 1.35
N LEU A 78 -30.04 17.17 2.15
CA LEU A 78 -29.01 17.48 3.15
C LEU A 78 -27.71 17.97 2.50
N ALA A 79 -27.25 17.31 1.44
CA ALA A 79 -26.06 17.72 0.68
C ALA A 79 -26.22 19.12 0.07
N GLN A 80 -27.38 19.41 -0.53
CA GLN A 80 -27.69 20.73 -1.10
C GLN A 80 -27.66 21.85 -0.03
N LYS A 81 -28.08 21.53 1.21
CA LYS A 81 -28.07 22.44 2.35
C LYS A 81 -26.64 22.74 2.83
N LEU A 82 -25.80 21.72 2.96
CA LEU A 82 -24.38 21.87 3.32
C LEU A 82 -23.58 22.70 2.29
N LEU A 83 -23.95 22.61 1.00
CA LEU A 83 -23.37 23.43 -0.06
C LEU A 83 -23.79 24.92 -0.02
N THR A 84 -24.89 25.27 0.64
CA THR A 84 -25.39 26.66 0.67
C THR A 84 -24.85 27.51 1.81
N ASP A 85 -24.30 26.90 2.88
CA ASP A 85 -23.77 27.62 4.04
C ASP A 85 -22.30 28.10 3.90
N GLN A 86 -21.58 27.71 2.84
CA GLN A 86 -20.20 28.14 2.62
C GLN A 86 -20.09 29.52 1.92
N LYS A 87 -19.84 30.58 2.70
CA LYS A 87 -19.38 31.89 2.18
C LYS A 87 -17.84 31.99 2.13
N PRO A 88 -17.27 32.68 1.12
CA PRO A 88 -15.84 32.88 1.03
C PRO A 88 -15.36 33.95 2.02
N ALA A 89 -14.30 33.65 2.78
CA ALA A 89 -13.65 34.60 3.69
C ALA A 89 -12.13 34.60 3.48
N THR A 90 -11.57 35.78 3.22
CA THR A 90 -10.12 36.01 3.07
C THR A 90 -9.54 36.59 4.36
N GLN A 91 -8.62 35.85 5.01
CA GLN A 91 -7.46 36.39 5.74
C GLN A 91 -6.57 35.25 6.28
N ALA A 92 -5.38 35.58 6.80
CA ALA A 92 -4.31 34.62 7.05
C ALA A 92 -3.94 34.45 8.53
N LEU A 93 -3.46 33.25 8.87
CA LEU A 93 -2.60 32.90 10.01
C LEU A 93 -3.07 33.27 11.43
N THR A 94 -3.75 32.30 12.06
CA THR A 94 -3.23 31.69 13.31
C THR A 94 -3.66 30.22 13.35
N LEU A 95 -2.78 29.33 13.81
CA LEU A 95 -3.08 27.89 13.98
C LEU A 95 -3.28 27.55 15.46
N PRO A 96 -4.52 27.30 15.93
CA PRO A 96 -4.74 26.49 17.10
C PRO A 96 -4.59 25.01 16.71
N PHE A 97 -3.74 24.27 17.43
CA PHE A 97 -3.81 22.81 17.42
C PHE A 97 -5.05 22.39 18.24
N ASN A 98 -6.13 22.06 17.54
CA ASN A 98 -7.20 21.16 17.96
C ASN A 98 -8.02 20.82 16.71
N LEU A 99 -7.63 19.74 16.04
CA LEU A 99 -8.41 19.15 14.95
C LEU A 99 -9.13 17.93 15.52
N ASP A 100 -10.31 18.18 16.11
CA ASP A 100 -11.32 17.15 16.32
C ASP A 100 -11.83 16.72 14.94
N PHE A 101 -11.07 15.85 14.27
CA PHE A 101 -11.56 15.13 13.10
C PHE A 101 -12.65 14.19 13.59
N ASN A 102 -13.91 14.59 13.43
CA ASN A 102 -15.05 13.70 13.58
C ASN A 102 -15.07 12.73 12.38
N ILE A 103 -14.17 11.75 12.40
CA ILE A 103 -14.08 10.69 11.39
C ILE A 103 -15.32 9.82 11.55
N ASP A 104 -16.21 9.91 10.56
CA ASP A 104 -17.36 9.00 10.44
C ASP A 104 -16.82 7.63 10.00
N TYR A 105 -16.94 6.62 10.86
CA TYR A 105 -16.44 5.27 10.58
C TYR A 105 -17.57 4.39 10.06
N ASP A 106 -17.31 3.59 9.02
CA ASP A 106 -18.30 2.71 8.41
C ASP A 106 -18.92 1.75 9.46
N THR A 107 -20.24 1.66 9.54
CA THR A 107 -20.94 0.72 10.45
C THR A 107 -20.90 -0.69 9.88
N CYS A 108 -20.35 -1.65 10.64
CA CYS A 108 -20.17 -3.04 10.19
C CYS A 108 -21.14 -4.04 10.85
N ASP A 109 -21.67 -3.71 12.03
CA ASP A 109 -22.64 -4.50 12.78
C ASP A 109 -23.32 -3.58 13.82
N THR A 110 -24.33 -4.09 14.52
CA THR A 110 -25.01 -3.37 15.61
C THR A 110 -24.00 -3.05 16.73
N ASP A 111 -23.94 -1.78 17.12
CA ASP A 111 -22.96 -1.21 18.07
C ASP A 111 -21.49 -1.44 17.69
N LYS A 112 -21.15 -1.64 16.40
CA LYS A 112 -19.77 -1.78 15.91
C LYS A 112 -19.43 -0.90 14.71
N LEU A 113 -18.20 -0.40 14.70
CA LEU A 113 -17.64 0.47 13.67
C LEU A 113 -16.36 -0.14 13.08
N CYS A 114 -16.11 0.09 11.78
CA CYS A 114 -14.84 -0.19 11.12
C CYS A 114 -13.77 0.81 11.58
N VAL A 115 -13.10 0.54 12.69
CA VAL A 115 -11.99 1.37 13.17
C VAL A 115 -10.64 0.77 12.73
N PRO A 116 -9.59 1.57 12.52
CA PRO A 116 -8.22 1.08 12.35
C PRO A 116 -7.87 0.03 13.41
N ARG A 117 -7.24 -1.07 13.01
CA ARG A 117 -6.99 -2.24 13.87
C ARG A 117 -6.30 -1.92 15.21
N HIS A 118 -5.48 -0.87 15.24
CA HIS A 118 -4.77 -0.39 16.43
C HIS A 118 -5.64 0.48 17.39
N LEU A 119 -6.91 0.73 17.08
CA LEU A 119 -7.87 1.49 17.90
C LEU A 119 -8.95 0.62 18.56
N CYS A 120 -8.81 -0.71 18.58
CA CYS A 120 -9.80 -1.63 19.17
C CYS A 120 -9.22 -2.51 20.28
N ARG A 121 -9.86 -2.56 21.47
CA ARG A 121 -9.43 -3.37 22.63
C ARG A 121 -9.77 -4.86 22.52
N SER A 122 -10.89 -5.21 21.87
CA SER A 122 -11.40 -6.60 21.81
C SER A 122 -11.01 -7.37 20.55
N GLY A 123 -10.41 -6.69 19.56
CA GLY A 123 -9.48 -7.34 18.64
C GLY A 123 -8.19 -7.76 19.37
N MET A 124 -7.39 -8.64 18.77
CA MET A 124 -6.08 -8.99 19.35
C MET A 124 -5.14 -7.77 19.29
N VAL A 125 -5.01 -7.04 20.39
CA VAL A 125 -3.98 -5.98 20.54
C VAL A 125 -2.61 -6.63 20.69
N ASN A 126 -2.04 -7.07 19.56
CA ASN A 126 -0.70 -7.61 19.49
C ASN A 126 0.30 -6.46 19.61
N GLU A 127 0.68 -6.11 20.86
CA GLU A 127 1.65 -5.05 21.18
C GLU A 127 3.04 -5.27 20.54
N ASP A 128 3.32 -6.48 20.04
CA ASP A 128 4.54 -6.83 19.30
C ASP A 128 4.35 -7.00 17.77
N GLY A 129 3.15 -6.69 17.26
CA GLY A 129 2.79 -6.69 15.85
C GLY A 129 2.67 -8.05 15.17
N ARG A 130 2.71 -9.17 15.92
CA ARG A 130 2.63 -10.52 15.32
C ARG A 130 1.18 -10.94 15.03
N PHE A 131 0.94 -11.39 13.79
CA PHE A 131 -0.34 -11.82 13.21
C PHE A 131 -1.44 -10.74 13.14
N ILE A 132 -2.17 -10.67 12.01
CA ILE A 132 -3.63 -10.40 11.95
C ILE A 132 -4.19 -10.45 10.52
N ILE A 133 -3.43 -10.07 9.48
CA ILE A 133 -3.98 -9.94 8.12
C ILE A 133 -3.89 -11.26 7.35
N THR A 134 -4.98 -12.03 7.32
CA THR A 134 -5.20 -13.02 6.27
C THR A 134 -5.85 -12.38 5.05
N ALA A 135 -5.08 -12.19 3.97
CA ALA A 135 -5.68 -11.89 2.68
C ALA A 135 -6.38 -13.12 2.12
N ARG A 136 -7.71 -13.12 2.25
CA ARG A 136 -8.57 -13.79 1.27
C ARG A 136 -9.13 -12.70 0.37
N ILE A 137 -9.11 -12.97 -0.93
CA ILE A 137 -9.50 -12.02 -1.97
C ILE A 137 -11.04 -12.03 -2.05
N ASP A 138 -11.68 -11.55 -0.98
CA ASP A 138 -13.13 -11.29 -0.89
C ASP A 138 -13.42 -10.40 0.33
N ASP A 139 -13.90 -9.16 0.09
CA ASP A 139 -14.18 -8.15 1.12
C ASP A 139 -15.31 -8.58 2.09
N THR A 140 -16.09 -9.59 1.69
CA THR A 140 -17.13 -10.25 2.52
C THR A 140 -16.58 -10.79 3.84
N SER A 141 -15.28 -11.06 3.92
CA SER A 141 -14.66 -11.79 5.04
C SER A 141 -14.27 -10.94 6.26
N ASN A 142 -14.28 -9.60 6.16
CA ASN A 142 -13.93 -8.68 7.25
C ASN A 142 -15.12 -7.81 7.70
N PHE A 143 -16.35 -8.32 7.58
CA PHE A 143 -17.61 -7.62 7.91
C PHE A 143 -17.76 -6.26 7.17
N GLY A 144 -17.23 -6.16 5.94
CA GLY A 144 -17.24 -4.93 5.14
C GLY A 144 -16.13 -3.92 5.43
N CYS A 145 -15.31 -4.13 6.47
CA CYS A 145 -14.21 -3.22 6.82
C CYS A 145 -12.95 -3.46 5.97
N SER A 146 -12.11 -2.43 5.79
CA SER A 146 -10.86 -2.51 5.03
C SER A 146 -9.82 -3.47 5.64
N ILE A 147 -8.83 -3.91 4.85
CA ILE A 147 -7.71 -4.74 5.29
C ILE A 147 -6.84 -4.11 6.39
N PHE A 148 -7.01 -2.82 6.70
CA PHE A 148 -6.38 -2.13 7.84
C PHE A 148 -7.31 -1.88 9.05
N GLU A 149 -8.61 -2.19 8.93
CA GLU A 149 -9.66 -1.93 9.93
C GLU A 149 -10.30 -3.20 10.50
N SER A 150 -10.74 -3.14 11.76
CA SER A 150 -11.50 -4.20 12.40
C SER A 150 -12.89 -3.70 12.79
N CYS A 151 -13.90 -4.55 12.58
CA CYS A 151 -15.25 -4.31 13.06
C CYS A 151 -15.29 -4.36 14.61
N CYS A 152 -15.18 -3.19 15.24
CA CYS A 152 -14.94 -3.04 16.67
C CYS A 152 -16.19 -2.54 17.41
N PRO A 153 -16.58 -3.13 18.55
CA PRO A 153 -17.60 -2.56 19.43
C PRO A 153 -17.26 -1.13 19.86
N VAL A 154 -18.25 -0.24 19.85
CA VAL A 154 -18.05 1.18 20.21
C VAL A 154 -17.46 1.35 21.61
N GLY A 155 -17.83 0.49 22.57
CA GLY A 155 -17.27 0.49 23.93
C GLY A 155 -15.84 -0.06 24.05
N ASP A 156 -15.32 -0.73 23.01
CA ASP A 156 -13.96 -1.24 22.94
C ASP A 156 -13.02 -0.35 22.11
N LYS A 157 -13.53 0.74 21.51
CA LYS A 157 -12.70 1.73 20.84
C LYS A 157 -11.79 2.43 21.87
N ILE A 158 -10.49 2.56 21.56
CA ILE A 158 -9.61 3.50 22.28
C ILE A 158 -9.57 4.86 21.59
N ASP A 159 -9.32 5.87 22.42
CA ASP A 159 -8.91 7.20 21.96
C ASP A 159 -7.57 7.10 21.20
N GLU A 160 -7.38 7.92 20.16
CA GLU A 160 -6.13 7.93 19.39
C GLU A 160 -4.93 8.28 20.27
N SER A 161 -5.11 9.14 21.28
CA SER A 161 -4.07 9.51 22.25
C SER A 161 -3.58 8.34 23.11
N GLU A 162 -4.42 7.33 23.36
CA GLU A 162 -4.01 6.10 24.05
C GLU A 162 -3.26 5.14 23.12
N SER A 163 -3.32 5.32 21.79
CA SER A 163 -2.88 4.32 20.82
C SER A 163 -1.40 3.92 20.97
N PRO A 164 -1.09 2.60 20.95
CA PRO A 164 0.28 2.11 20.82
C PRO A 164 1.01 2.68 19.60
N MET A 165 0.28 3.06 18.55
CA MET A 165 0.83 3.69 17.34
C MET A 165 1.40 5.08 17.62
N LEU A 166 0.68 5.95 18.35
CA LEU A 166 1.20 7.27 18.70
C LEU A 166 2.39 7.17 19.65
N ARG A 167 2.38 6.20 20.58
CA ARG A 167 3.53 5.92 21.45
C ARG A 167 4.77 5.49 20.64
N HIS A 168 4.59 4.64 19.62
CA HIS A 168 5.68 4.22 18.74
C HIS A 168 6.21 5.38 17.87
N LEU A 169 5.33 6.27 17.38
CA LEU A 169 5.75 7.52 16.71
C LEU A 169 6.56 8.44 17.64
N GLN A 170 6.09 8.66 18.87
CA GLN A 170 6.78 9.50 19.86
C GLN A 170 8.14 8.92 20.28
N GLN A 171 8.32 7.60 20.17
CA GLN A 171 9.56 6.89 20.45
C GLN A 171 10.43 6.67 19.19
N PHE A 172 9.99 7.09 18.00
CA PHE A 172 10.76 6.93 16.78
C PHE A 172 12.04 7.77 16.82
N GLN A 173 13.18 7.10 16.75
CA GLN A 173 14.49 7.71 16.59
C GLN A 173 15.04 7.34 15.21
N TYR A 174 15.30 8.36 14.39
CA TYR A 174 16.00 8.19 13.12
C TYR A 174 17.45 7.73 13.38
N LYS A 175 17.84 6.60 12.77
CA LYS A 175 19.14 5.94 13.00
C LYS A 175 20.17 6.21 11.90
N GLY A 176 19.88 7.12 10.97
CA GLY A 176 20.62 7.24 9.72
C GLY A 176 19.98 6.40 8.60
N CYS A 177 20.67 6.30 7.47
CA CYS A 177 20.15 5.65 6.27
C CYS A 177 20.08 4.12 6.34
N GLY A 178 19.24 3.54 5.48
CA GLY A 178 19.27 2.13 5.09
C GLY A 178 18.56 1.14 6.01
N TYR A 179 18.06 1.56 7.17
CA TYR A 179 17.39 0.66 8.12
C TYR A 179 15.99 0.23 7.66
N SER A 180 15.81 -1.07 7.44
CA SER A 180 14.49 -1.65 7.12
C SER A 180 13.68 -1.93 8.39
N ASN A 181 12.37 -2.17 8.21
CA ASN A 181 11.48 -2.70 9.23
C ASN A 181 11.15 -4.17 8.89
N PRO A 182 12.02 -5.16 9.19
CA PRO A 182 11.95 -6.54 8.65
C PRO A 182 10.79 -7.42 9.20
N LYS A 183 9.79 -6.80 9.82
CA LYS A 183 8.51 -7.41 10.24
C LYS A 183 7.29 -6.59 9.78
N GLY A 184 7.53 -5.54 8.99
CA GLY A 184 6.62 -4.40 8.84
C GLY A 184 6.49 -3.57 10.11
N LEU A 185 5.60 -2.58 10.04
CA LEU A 185 5.08 -1.85 11.19
C LEU A 185 3.65 -2.32 11.50
N TYR A 186 3.36 -2.57 12.79
CA TYR A 186 2.04 -2.93 13.36
C TYR A 186 1.39 -4.24 12.88
N TYR A 187 1.51 -4.61 11.60
CA TYR A 187 0.78 -5.72 10.99
C TYR A 187 1.74 -6.74 10.36
N ASN A 188 1.69 -7.98 10.84
CA ASN A 188 2.25 -9.12 10.10
C ASN A 188 1.18 -9.78 9.22
N LEU A 189 1.52 -9.91 7.95
CA LEU A 189 0.76 -10.61 6.92
C LEU A 189 0.79 -12.12 7.17
N VAL A 190 -0.35 -12.80 7.05
CA VAL A 190 -0.51 -14.23 7.34
C VAL A 190 -1.17 -14.93 6.15
N GLY A 191 -0.50 -15.91 5.55
CA GLY A 191 -1.00 -16.59 4.35
C GLY A 191 -0.79 -15.82 3.04
N TYR A 192 -0.12 -14.65 3.09
CA TYR A 192 0.48 -14.03 1.92
C TYR A 192 1.70 -14.82 1.42
N ASN A 193 1.98 -14.70 0.12
CA ASN A 193 3.17 -15.28 -0.50
C ASN A 193 4.41 -14.44 -0.18
N ASN A 194 5.60 -15.05 -0.18
CA ASN A 194 6.89 -14.40 0.16
C ASN A 194 7.33 -13.25 -0.80
N HIS A 195 6.49 -12.82 -1.74
CA HIS A 195 6.76 -11.83 -2.78
C HIS A 195 6.12 -10.45 -2.51
N GLU A 196 5.42 -10.30 -1.38
CA GLU A 196 4.81 -9.02 -0.98
C GLU A 196 5.57 -8.41 0.19
N ALA A 197 5.73 -7.09 0.18
CA ALA A 197 6.38 -6.38 1.27
C ALA A 197 5.41 -6.26 2.44
N HIS A 198 5.92 -6.30 3.67
CA HIS A 198 5.12 -5.92 4.83
C HIS A 198 4.90 -4.38 4.82
N TYR A 199 3.83 -3.90 5.46
CA TYR A 199 3.58 -2.46 5.58
C TYR A 199 4.81 -1.74 6.13
N ALA A 200 5.32 -0.77 5.36
CA ALA A 200 6.53 0.00 5.65
C ALA A 200 7.83 -0.83 5.87
N GLU A 201 7.96 -2.03 5.29
CA GLU A 201 9.19 -2.85 5.36
C GLU A 201 10.42 -2.09 4.83
N PHE A 202 10.25 -1.34 3.73
CA PHE A 202 11.30 -0.59 3.04
C PHE A 202 10.93 0.90 2.92
N PRO A 203 11.21 1.71 3.96
CA PRO A 203 10.72 3.08 4.10
C PRO A 203 11.33 4.12 3.13
N TRP A 204 12.17 3.69 2.20
CA TRP A 204 12.79 4.52 1.16
C TRP A 204 12.05 4.49 -0.18
N MET A 205 11.02 3.66 -0.32
CA MET A 205 10.26 3.58 -1.57
C MET A 205 9.51 4.90 -1.83
N VAL A 206 9.62 5.40 -3.06
CA VAL A 206 8.91 6.58 -3.55
C VAL A 206 8.10 6.20 -4.77
N ALA A 207 6.81 6.52 -4.78
CA ALA A 207 5.99 6.53 -5.99
C ALA A 207 6.13 7.90 -6.67
N LEU A 208 6.48 7.91 -7.96
CA LEU A 208 6.43 9.12 -8.78
C LEU A 208 5.10 9.13 -9.55
N THR A 209 4.34 10.21 -9.37
CA THR A 209 3.00 10.36 -9.95
C THR A 209 2.90 11.62 -10.78
N ASP A 210 1.93 11.67 -11.70
CA ASP A 210 1.54 12.91 -12.35
C ASP A 210 0.78 13.85 -11.39
N MET A 211 0.40 15.02 -11.90
CA MET A 211 -0.40 16.03 -11.18
C MET A 211 -1.86 15.61 -10.95
N GLN A 212 -2.29 14.47 -11.51
CA GLN A 212 -3.58 13.82 -11.26
C GLN A 212 -3.42 12.64 -10.28
N ALA A 213 -2.27 12.53 -9.60
CA ALA A 213 -1.92 11.52 -8.62
C ALA A 213 -1.83 10.08 -9.16
N LYS A 214 -1.79 9.90 -10.48
CA LYS A 214 -1.62 8.59 -11.14
C LYS A 214 -0.15 8.17 -11.15
N TYR A 215 0.12 6.93 -10.77
CA TYR A 215 1.47 6.34 -10.79
C TYR A 215 2.09 6.34 -12.20
N ILE A 216 3.38 6.65 -12.27
CA ILE A 216 4.21 6.61 -13.48
C ILE A 216 5.32 5.57 -13.30
N CYS A 217 6.10 5.70 -12.22
CA CYS A 217 7.31 4.92 -11.98
C CYS A 217 7.73 4.98 -10.50
N GLY A 218 8.68 4.13 -10.12
CA GLY A 218 9.28 4.14 -8.80
C GLY A 218 10.42 5.14 -8.66
N GLY A 219 10.87 5.29 -7.42
CA GLY A 219 12.01 6.10 -7.04
C GLY A 219 12.52 5.71 -5.65
N THR A 220 13.70 6.22 -5.31
CA THR A 220 14.44 5.88 -4.09
C THR A 220 14.74 7.14 -3.31
N LEU A 221 14.23 7.26 -2.09
CA LEU A 221 14.60 8.32 -1.17
C LEU A 221 16.04 8.10 -0.68
N ILE A 222 16.94 9.06 -0.91
CA ILE A 222 18.35 8.99 -0.46
C ILE A 222 18.72 10.07 0.55
N HIS A 223 17.89 11.10 0.69
CA HIS A 223 17.92 12.14 1.72
C HIS A 223 16.53 12.82 1.71
N PRO A 224 16.02 13.43 2.81
CA PRO A 224 14.66 13.99 2.88
C PRO A 224 14.18 14.90 1.74
N GLN A 225 15.08 15.49 0.94
CA GLN A 225 14.78 16.28 -0.26
C GLN A 225 15.33 15.72 -1.59
N LEU A 226 15.84 14.50 -1.62
CA LEU A 226 16.52 13.92 -2.77
C LEU A 226 16.00 12.51 -3.08
N VAL A 227 15.51 12.33 -4.31
CA VAL A 227 15.00 11.06 -4.83
C VAL A 227 15.77 10.69 -6.10
N LEU A 228 16.25 9.45 -6.18
CA LEU A 228 16.79 8.86 -7.42
C LEU A 228 15.72 8.06 -8.15
N THR A 229 15.74 8.09 -9.48
CA THR A 229 14.91 7.25 -10.36
C THR A 229 15.64 7.02 -11.69
N SER A 230 15.03 6.30 -12.63
CA SER A 230 15.58 6.13 -13.98
C SER A 230 15.35 7.38 -14.84
N ALA A 231 16.22 7.64 -15.81
CA ALA A 231 16.05 8.76 -16.72
C ALA A 231 14.90 8.52 -17.71
N HIS A 232 14.66 7.27 -18.12
CA HIS A 232 13.68 6.92 -19.15
C HIS A 232 12.23 7.21 -18.75
N ASN A 233 11.86 6.97 -17.49
CA ASN A 233 10.47 7.20 -17.05
C ASN A 233 10.15 8.69 -16.92
N VAL A 234 11.15 9.52 -16.59
CA VAL A 234 11.00 10.98 -16.47
C VAL A 234 11.42 11.73 -17.74
N ASP A 235 11.69 11.02 -18.84
CA ASP A 235 12.27 11.60 -20.05
C ASP A 235 11.34 12.62 -20.75
N ASN A 236 10.03 12.38 -20.70
CA ASN A 236 9.02 13.30 -21.24
C ASN A 236 8.41 14.23 -20.16
N HIS A 237 9.02 14.29 -18.98
CA HIS A 237 8.53 15.07 -17.84
C HIS A 237 9.43 16.27 -17.48
N SER A 238 8.85 17.21 -16.75
CA SER A 238 9.51 18.34 -16.10
C SER A 238 9.36 18.22 -14.58
N SER A 239 10.00 19.12 -13.82
CA SER A 239 9.75 19.28 -12.38
C SER A 239 8.27 19.51 -12.07
N ASP A 240 7.59 20.25 -12.94
CA ASP A 240 6.27 20.82 -12.69
C ASP A 240 5.12 19.87 -13.08
N SER A 241 5.44 18.76 -13.77
CA SER A 241 4.49 17.71 -14.17
C SER A 241 4.57 16.44 -13.32
N LEU A 242 5.34 16.47 -12.22
CA LEU A 242 5.58 15.32 -11.35
C LEU A 242 5.40 15.65 -9.87
N LEU A 243 4.97 14.65 -9.11
CA LEU A 243 4.92 14.62 -7.66
C LEU A 243 5.65 13.38 -7.15
N ALA A 244 6.42 13.53 -6.07
CA ALA A 244 7.04 12.42 -5.34
C ALA A 244 6.21 12.10 -4.09
N ARG A 245 5.77 10.84 -3.95
CA ARG A 245 5.00 10.33 -2.82
C ARG A 245 5.82 9.28 -2.06
N ALA A 246 6.10 9.51 -0.79
CA ALA A 246 6.88 8.60 0.07
C ALA A 246 6.05 8.08 1.25
N GLY A 247 6.37 6.87 1.73
CA GLY A 247 5.60 6.20 2.78
C GLY A 247 4.29 5.59 2.28
N GLU A 248 4.22 5.32 0.98
CA GLU A 248 3.08 4.66 0.34
C GLU A 248 3.14 3.14 0.51
N TYR A 249 1.99 2.47 0.50
CA TYR A 249 1.93 1.00 0.55
C TYR A 249 0.89 0.39 -0.39
N ASP A 250 -0.40 0.69 -0.20
CA ASP A 250 -1.46 0.37 -1.16
C ASP A 250 -1.84 1.64 -1.94
N LEU A 251 -1.45 1.70 -3.21
CA LEU A 251 -1.71 2.84 -4.12
C LEU A 251 -3.19 3.22 -4.30
N SER A 252 -4.11 2.38 -3.81
CA SER A 252 -5.56 2.59 -3.86
C SER A 252 -6.20 2.94 -2.51
N SER A 253 -5.42 2.94 -1.43
CA SER A 253 -5.87 3.15 -0.05
C SER A 253 -5.44 4.52 0.47
N GLN A 254 -6.10 4.94 1.55
CA GLN A 254 -5.63 6.00 2.47
C GLN A 254 -5.92 5.61 3.95
N ARG A 255 -6.22 4.32 4.20
CA ARG A 255 -6.60 3.77 5.52
C ARG A 255 -5.39 3.17 6.28
N GLU A 256 -4.19 3.36 5.76
CA GLU A 256 -2.92 2.96 6.38
C GLU A 256 -2.65 3.68 7.72
N PRO A 257 -1.95 3.03 8.68
CA PRO A 257 -1.64 3.60 10.00
C PRO A 257 -0.91 4.96 9.95
N HIS A 258 -0.04 5.16 8.96
CA HIS A 258 0.63 6.44 8.71
C HIS A 258 0.38 6.86 7.28
N ALA A 259 -0.24 8.02 7.09
CA ALA A 259 -0.47 8.60 5.78
C ALA A 259 0.86 8.80 5.04
N TYR A 260 0.83 8.56 3.72
CA TYR A 260 1.92 8.94 2.83
C TYR A 260 2.14 10.46 2.84
N GLN A 261 3.31 10.90 2.39
CA GLN A 261 3.60 12.31 2.16
C GLN A 261 3.87 12.56 0.69
N THR A 262 3.31 13.65 0.15
CA THR A 262 3.54 14.08 -1.25
C THR A 262 4.35 15.37 -1.29
N ARG A 263 5.26 15.51 -2.27
CA ARG A 263 6.09 16.70 -2.52
C ARG A 263 6.20 17.00 -4.01
N ARG A 264 6.27 18.29 -4.35
CA ARG A 264 6.66 18.78 -5.67
C ARG A 264 8.18 18.74 -5.84
N LEU A 265 8.62 18.67 -7.09
CA LEU A 265 10.03 18.78 -7.46
C LEU A 265 10.37 20.26 -7.68
N ARG A 266 11.49 20.71 -7.11
CA ARG A 266 12.15 21.96 -7.43
C ARG A 266 13.01 21.82 -8.71
N HIS A 267 13.71 20.69 -8.83
CA HIS A 267 14.57 20.38 -9.98
C HIS A 267 14.47 18.90 -10.37
N LEU A 268 14.69 18.64 -11.65
CA LEU A 268 14.76 17.31 -12.26
C LEU A 268 16.01 17.27 -13.15
N TRP A 269 17.01 16.50 -12.76
CA TRP A 269 18.28 16.39 -13.48
C TRP A 269 18.48 14.96 -13.96
N ARG A 270 18.44 14.77 -15.28
CA ARG A 270 18.82 13.51 -15.95
C ARG A 270 20.32 13.53 -16.22
N HIS A 271 20.96 12.38 -16.21
CA HIS A 271 22.38 12.25 -16.55
C HIS A 271 22.68 12.85 -17.93
N GLU A 272 23.69 13.71 -18.03
CA GLU A 272 24.00 14.50 -19.23
C GLU A 272 24.40 13.61 -20.42
N LEU A 273 24.89 12.39 -20.14
CA LEU A 273 25.17 11.33 -21.12
C LEU A 273 24.12 10.21 -21.16
N TYR A 274 22.88 10.45 -20.72
CA TYR A 274 21.77 9.50 -20.88
C TYR A 274 21.44 9.28 -22.36
N ASN A 275 21.31 8.03 -22.78
CA ASN A 275 21.00 7.68 -24.17
C ASN A 275 19.69 6.87 -24.29
N LYS A 276 18.69 7.50 -24.90
CA LYS A 276 17.32 6.97 -25.08
C LYS A 276 17.23 5.69 -25.93
N LEU A 277 18.25 5.38 -26.75
CA LEU A 277 18.22 4.25 -27.69
C LEU A 277 18.74 2.94 -27.08
N ASN A 278 19.48 3.01 -25.97
CA ASN A 278 20.13 1.86 -25.33
C ASN A 278 20.18 1.93 -23.79
N PHE A 279 19.53 2.94 -23.20
CA PHE A 279 19.45 3.22 -21.77
C PHE A 279 20.82 3.37 -21.06
N HIS A 280 21.90 3.69 -21.77
CA HIS A 280 23.18 3.98 -21.12
C HIS A 280 23.01 5.19 -20.18
N ASN A 281 23.55 5.07 -18.97
CA ASN A 281 23.48 6.09 -17.90
C ASN A 281 22.03 6.51 -17.54
N ASP A 282 21.12 5.55 -17.47
CA ASP A 282 19.69 5.74 -17.18
C ASP A 282 19.43 6.06 -15.69
N ILE A 283 19.79 7.28 -15.29
CA ILE A 283 19.57 7.82 -13.94
C ILE A 283 19.10 9.28 -13.99
N ALA A 284 18.21 9.64 -13.05
CA ALA A 284 17.82 11.00 -12.76
C ALA A 284 17.81 11.27 -11.24
N LEU A 285 18.22 12.47 -10.86
CA LEU A 285 18.12 13.01 -9.50
C LEU A 285 17.01 14.06 -9.45
N LEU A 286 16.11 13.91 -8.49
CA LEU A 286 14.97 14.79 -8.25
C LEU A 286 15.21 15.54 -6.94
N VAL A 287 15.23 16.87 -7.00
CA VAL A 287 15.37 17.75 -5.83
C VAL A 287 13.98 18.24 -5.44
N LEU A 288 13.53 17.97 -4.22
CA LEU A 288 12.18 18.30 -3.75
C LEU A 288 12.07 19.74 -3.22
N GLU A 289 10.92 20.40 -3.43
CA GLU A 289 10.67 21.76 -2.93
C GLU A 289 10.85 21.88 -1.41
N GLN A 290 10.39 20.89 -0.67
CA GLN A 290 10.40 20.80 0.79
C GLN A 290 10.78 19.37 1.23
N PRO A 291 11.40 19.17 2.42
CA PRO A 291 11.70 17.85 2.94
C PRO A 291 10.45 17.01 3.22
N PHE A 292 10.54 15.71 3.02
CA PHE A 292 9.70 14.76 3.74
C PHE A 292 10.00 14.84 5.24
N ARG A 293 8.95 14.74 6.08
CA ARG A 293 9.14 14.56 7.53
C ARG A 293 9.51 13.10 7.75
N LEU A 294 10.70 12.83 8.29
CA LEU A 294 11.14 11.47 8.60
C LEU A 294 10.20 10.82 9.62
N ALA A 295 9.90 9.55 9.40
CA ALA A 295 8.93 8.76 10.16
C ALA A 295 9.28 7.27 10.04
N PRO A 296 8.70 6.36 10.86
CA PRO A 296 8.95 4.92 10.75
C PRO A 296 8.82 4.36 9.32
N HIS A 297 7.87 4.89 8.53
CA HIS A 297 7.58 4.51 7.14
C HIS A 297 8.26 5.38 6.07
N ILE A 298 9.01 6.43 6.45
CA ILE A 298 9.67 7.37 5.51
C ILE A 298 11.10 7.64 6.00
N GLN A 299 12.07 6.93 5.43
CA GLN A 299 13.49 6.98 5.79
C GLN A 299 14.37 6.75 4.55
N PRO A 300 15.52 7.44 4.38
CA PRO A 300 16.37 7.28 3.21
C PRO A 300 17.16 5.96 3.19
N LEU A 301 17.43 5.44 1.99
CA LEU A 301 18.36 4.34 1.73
C LEU A 301 19.81 4.86 1.66
N CYS A 302 20.79 4.07 2.09
CA CYS A 302 22.20 4.46 1.96
C CYS A 302 22.68 4.41 0.50
N LEU A 303 23.52 5.36 0.10
CA LEU A 303 24.28 5.26 -1.16
C LEU A 303 25.53 4.38 -0.96
N PRO A 304 25.88 3.53 -1.94
CA PRO A 304 27.09 2.72 -1.88
C PRO A 304 28.33 3.60 -2.08
N PRO A 305 29.53 3.15 -1.67
CA PRO A 305 30.77 3.79 -2.09
C PRO A 305 30.96 3.69 -3.61
N VAL A 306 31.90 4.46 -4.17
CA VAL A 306 32.27 4.39 -5.60
C VAL A 306 32.70 2.97 -5.95
N GLU A 307 32.33 2.51 -7.15
CA GLU A 307 32.63 1.17 -7.66
C GLU A 307 34.08 0.74 -7.44
N ASN A 308 34.26 -0.46 -6.88
CA ASN A 308 35.55 -1.08 -6.60
C ASN A 308 35.38 -2.60 -6.40
N PRO A 309 36.45 -3.41 -6.57
CA PRO A 309 36.34 -4.87 -6.53
C PRO A 309 35.86 -5.46 -5.20
N MET A 310 36.09 -4.77 -4.07
CA MET A 310 35.60 -5.24 -2.75
C MET A 310 34.10 -5.02 -2.61
N LEU A 311 33.58 -3.90 -3.11
CA LEU A 311 32.14 -3.63 -3.16
C LEU A 311 31.43 -4.61 -4.10
N GLU A 312 31.99 -4.87 -5.29
CA GLU A 312 31.40 -5.84 -6.22
C GLU A 312 31.26 -7.24 -5.60
N GLU A 313 32.29 -7.72 -4.90
CA GLU A 313 32.26 -9.03 -4.26
C GLU A 313 31.29 -9.05 -3.08
N ALA A 314 31.23 -7.97 -2.29
CA ALA A 314 30.23 -7.83 -1.25
C ALA A 314 28.80 -7.84 -1.81
N LEU A 315 28.54 -7.17 -2.94
CA LEU A 315 27.23 -7.18 -3.60
C LEU A 315 26.86 -8.55 -4.18
N ARG A 316 27.83 -9.35 -4.65
CA ARG A 316 27.61 -10.75 -5.08
C ARG A 316 27.26 -11.69 -3.91
N GLN A 317 27.73 -11.38 -2.70
CA GLN A 317 27.48 -12.19 -1.49
C GLN A 317 26.32 -11.66 -0.62
N ALA A 318 25.86 -10.43 -0.86
CA ALA A 318 24.79 -9.79 -0.09
C ALA A 318 23.41 -10.38 -0.40
N GLN A 319 22.51 -10.31 0.58
CA GLN A 319 21.08 -10.46 0.33
C GLN A 319 20.56 -9.16 -0.30
N CYS A 320 20.05 -9.25 -1.53
CA CYS A 320 19.54 -8.12 -2.30
C CYS A 320 18.07 -8.31 -2.66
N PHE A 321 17.35 -7.18 -2.75
CA PHE A 321 15.94 -7.12 -3.09
C PHE A 321 15.68 -6.04 -4.13
N ALA A 322 14.71 -6.29 -5.01
CA ALA A 322 14.00 -5.25 -5.74
C ALA A 322 12.56 -5.12 -5.19
N ILE A 323 11.98 -3.92 -5.29
CA ILE A 323 10.63 -3.60 -4.80
C ILE A 323 9.89 -2.72 -5.79
N GLY A 324 8.56 -2.75 -5.78
CA GLY A 324 7.74 -1.91 -6.65
C GLY A 324 6.25 -2.28 -6.70
N TRP A 325 5.52 -1.59 -7.57
CA TRP A 325 4.08 -1.76 -7.84
C TRP A 325 3.81 -2.20 -9.29
N GLY A 326 4.84 -2.69 -9.98
CA GLY A 326 4.74 -3.23 -11.34
C GLY A 326 3.87 -4.49 -11.41
N ASN A 327 3.50 -4.85 -12.64
CA ASN A 327 2.62 -5.98 -12.92
C ASN A 327 3.29 -7.31 -12.55
N ALA A 328 2.65 -8.15 -11.72
CA ALA A 328 3.13 -9.51 -11.41
C ALA A 328 3.40 -10.45 -12.61
N SER A 329 3.00 -10.09 -13.84
CA SER A 329 3.35 -10.82 -15.06
C SER A 329 3.16 -9.96 -16.31
N ASN A 330 3.83 -10.34 -17.41
CA ASN A 330 3.63 -9.79 -18.76
C ASN A 330 2.16 -9.80 -19.25
N ASN A 331 1.30 -10.64 -18.66
CA ASN A 331 -0.10 -10.81 -19.07
C ASN A 331 -1.10 -10.04 -18.19
N SER A 332 -0.68 -9.46 -17.05
CA SER A 332 -1.57 -8.56 -16.29
C SER A 332 -1.70 -7.22 -16.99
N LYS A 333 -2.94 -6.72 -17.11
CA LYS A 333 -3.24 -5.34 -17.53
C LYS A 333 -3.46 -4.40 -16.35
N THR A 334 -3.33 -4.91 -15.13
CA THR A 334 -3.60 -4.21 -13.88
C THR A 334 -2.32 -4.19 -13.06
N MET A 335 -1.87 -2.98 -12.69
CA MET A 335 -0.77 -2.80 -11.74
C MET A 335 -1.16 -3.33 -10.36
N ASP A 336 -0.15 -3.80 -9.64
CA ASP A 336 -0.35 -4.33 -8.29
C ASP A 336 -0.53 -3.18 -7.29
N ARG A 337 -1.59 -3.27 -6.50
CA ARG A 337 -2.01 -2.19 -5.58
C ARG A 337 -1.06 -2.10 -4.38
N ILE A 338 -0.69 -3.25 -3.82
CA ILE A 338 0.19 -3.42 -2.67
C ILE A 338 1.65 -3.50 -3.12
N LEU A 339 2.56 -2.87 -2.37
CA LEU A 339 4.00 -2.90 -2.61
C LEU A 339 4.57 -4.33 -2.56
N LYS A 340 5.25 -4.74 -3.64
CA LYS A 340 5.89 -6.05 -3.75
C LYS A 340 7.38 -6.00 -3.45
N ARG A 341 7.95 -7.17 -3.10
CA ARG A 341 9.39 -7.36 -2.90
C ARG A 341 9.84 -8.70 -3.47
N ILE A 342 11.04 -8.74 -4.02
CA ILE A 342 11.61 -9.98 -4.56
C ILE A 342 13.11 -10.05 -4.30
N ASP A 343 13.57 -11.17 -3.76
CA ASP A 343 14.99 -11.46 -3.55
C ASP A 343 15.64 -11.90 -4.86
N LEU A 344 16.74 -11.22 -5.24
CA LEU A 344 17.43 -11.42 -6.51
C LEU A 344 18.95 -11.43 -6.29
N PRO A 345 19.69 -12.45 -6.79
CA PRO A 345 21.13 -12.46 -6.71
C PRO A 345 21.74 -11.46 -7.70
N ILE A 346 22.82 -10.77 -7.32
CA ILE A 346 23.63 -9.96 -8.24
C ILE A 346 24.48 -10.88 -9.13
N ILE A 347 24.50 -10.61 -10.43
CA ILE A 347 25.23 -11.40 -11.44
C ILE A 347 26.44 -10.61 -11.94
N GLU A 348 27.60 -11.29 -11.99
CA GLU A 348 28.84 -10.81 -12.59
C GLU A 348 28.62 -10.22 -14.00
N HIS A 349 29.17 -9.04 -14.28
CA HIS A 349 28.98 -8.30 -15.55
C HIS A 349 29.22 -9.17 -16.80
N GLU A 350 30.34 -9.91 -16.83
CA GLU A 350 30.68 -10.80 -17.95
C GLU A 350 29.84 -12.08 -17.97
N HIS A 351 29.28 -12.53 -16.85
CA HIS A 351 28.25 -13.58 -16.87
C HIS A 351 26.93 -13.06 -17.44
N CYS A 352 26.46 -11.90 -16.99
CA CYS A 352 25.24 -11.29 -17.51
C CYS A 352 25.36 -11.04 -19.02
N GLN A 353 26.48 -10.47 -19.48
CA GLN A 353 26.78 -10.28 -20.89
C GLN A 353 26.74 -11.61 -21.69
N ARG A 354 27.22 -12.73 -21.12
CA ARG A 354 27.14 -14.07 -21.76
C ARG A 354 25.72 -14.63 -21.81
N LEU A 355 24.85 -14.30 -20.87
CA LEU A 355 23.43 -14.69 -20.87
C LEU A 355 22.64 -13.84 -21.88
N LEU A 356 22.74 -12.51 -21.78
CA LEU A 356 22.07 -11.57 -22.68
C LEU A 356 22.42 -11.80 -24.17
N ARG A 357 23.66 -12.23 -24.48
CA ARG A 357 24.09 -12.63 -25.84
C ARG A 357 23.36 -13.85 -26.44
N ARG A 358 22.57 -14.59 -25.65
CA ARG A 358 21.74 -15.74 -26.09
C ARG A 358 20.34 -15.33 -26.54
N THR A 359 19.89 -14.14 -26.14
CA THR A 359 18.55 -13.60 -26.39
C THR A 359 18.46 -12.87 -27.73
N ILE A 360 17.35 -12.15 -27.98
CA ILE A 360 17.15 -11.25 -29.13
C ILE A 360 18.26 -10.20 -29.33
N LEU A 361 19.01 -9.83 -28.27
CA LEU A 361 20.15 -8.91 -28.36
C LEU A 361 21.34 -9.52 -29.14
N GLY A 362 21.42 -10.85 -29.19
CA GLY A 362 22.33 -11.61 -30.02
C GLY A 362 23.81 -11.53 -29.65
N ARG A 363 24.62 -12.37 -30.33
CA ARG A 363 26.03 -12.63 -29.97
C ARG A 363 26.97 -11.43 -30.02
N ARG A 364 26.58 -10.33 -30.68
CA ARG A 364 27.37 -9.09 -30.79
C ARG A 364 27.04 -8.04 -29.72
N PHE A 365 26.03 -8.26 -28.89
CA PHE A 365 25.69 -7.38 -27.77
C PHE A 365 26.91 -7.14 -26.86
N LYS A 366 27.05 -5.93 -26.33
CA LYS A 366 28.01 -5.59 -25.28
C LYS A 366 27.28 -4.88 -24.15
N LEU A 367 27.39 -5.39 -22.93
CA LEU A 367 26.83 -4.76 -21.75
C LEU A 367 27.70 -3.56 -21.34
N HIS A 368 27.07 -2.40 -21.12
CA HIS A 368 27.75 -1.16 -20.72
C HIS A 368 27.94 -1.11 -19.20
N SER A 369 29.06 -0.58 -18.72
CA SER A 369 29.41 -0.54 -17.28
C SER A 369 28.42 0.23 -16.40
N SER A 370 27.61 1.13 -16.99
CA SER A 370 26.48 1.76 -16.32
C SER A 370 25.30 0.82 -16.02
N PHE A 371 25.44 -0.49 -16.23
CA PHE A 371 24.47 -1.51 -15.86
C PHE A 371 25.07 -2.57 -14.93
N VAL A 372 24.29 -2.96 -13.93
CA VAL A 372 24.47 -4.15 -13.09
C VAL A 372 23.29 -5.08 -13.35
N CYS A 373 23.47 -6.39 -13.20
CA CYS A 373 22.41 -7.36 -13.46
C CYS A 373 22.00 -8.11 -12.20
N ALA A 374 20.72 -8.47 -12.11
CA ALA A 374 20.19 -9.33 -11.07
C ALA A 374 19.12 -10.28 -11.61
N GLY A 375 18.80 -11.33 -10.84
CA GLY A 375 17.74 -12.29 -11.18
C GLY A 375 18.26 -13.49 -11.96
N GLY A 376 17.61 -13.84 -13.08
CA GLY A 376 17.87 -15.08 -13.83
C GLY A 376 17.43 -16.37 -13.11
N VAL A 377 16.75 -16.23 -11.97
CA VAL A 377 16.20 -17.33 -11.18
C VAL A 377 14.79 -17.62 -11.68
N GLU A 378 14.48 -18.90 -11.91
CA GLU A 378 13.17 -19.35 -12.40
C GLU A 378 12.03 -18.83 -11.52
N GLY A 379 11.13 -18.04 -12.10
CA GLY A 379 10.01 -17.43 -11.38
C GLY A 379 10.36 -16.22 -10.50
N LYS A 380 11.57 -15.65 -10.61
CA LYS A 380 11.95 -14.41 -9.90
C LYS A 380 12.62 -13.36 -10.80
N ASP A 381 11.90 -12.27 -11.04
CA ASP A 381 12.38 -11.08 -11.74
C ASP A 381 11.51 -9.85 -11.41
N THR A 382 11.99 -8.64 -11.74
CA THR A 382 11.21 -7.40 -11.77
C THR A 382 10.43 -7.25 -13.07
N CYS A 383 9.29 -6.57 -13.06
CA CYS A 383 8.39 -6.55 -14.21
C CYS A 383 7.97 -5.15 -14.69
N GLN A 384 7.16 -5.13 -15.75
CA GLN A 384 6.63 -3.91 -16.35
C GLN A 384 5.89 -3.05 -15.31
N GLY A 385 6.39 -1.84 -15.06
CA GLY A 385 5.86 -0.90 -14.06
C GLY A 385 6.79 -0.68 -12.85
N ASP A 386 7.80 -1.53 -12.64
CA ASP A 386 8.80 -1.34 -11.58
C ASP A 386 9.94 -0.37 -11.96
N GLY A 387 9.93 0.19 -13.18
CA GLY A 387 10.97 1.10 -13.66
C GLY A 387 11.25 2.26 -12.69
N GLY A 388 12.53 2.60 -12.50
CA GLY A 388 12.96 3.65 -11.55
C GLY A 388 12.99 3.24 -10.07
N SER A 389 12.46 2.07 -9.70
CA SER A 389 12.49 1.54 -8.33
C SER A 389 13.88 1.03 -7.93
N PRO A 390 14.21 0.92 -6.62
CA PRO A 390 15.52 0.47 -6.16
C PRO A 390 15.71 -1.05 -6.24
N LEU A 391 16.89 -1.45 -6.72
CA LEU A 391 17.55 -2.72 -6.38
C LEU A 391 18.57 -2.41 -5.27
N PHE A 392 18.40 -3.00 -4.10
CA PHE A 392 19.21 -2.68 -2.92
C PHE A 392 19.72 -3.95 -2.22
N CYS A 393 20.90 -3.85 -1.62
CA CYS A 393 21.63 -4.96 -1.02
C CYS A 393 21.98 -4.68 0.44
N SER A 394 22.00 -5.73 1.26
CA SER A 394 22.48 -5.64 2.66
C SER A 394 23.92 -5.13 2.71
N MET A 395 24.20 -4.29 3.71
CA MET A 395 25.55 -3.77 3.93
C MET A 395 26.45 -4.84 4.58
N PRO A 396 27.78 -4.84 4.34
CA PRO A 396 28.66 -5.90 4.84
C PRO A 396 28.60 -6.07 6.36
N GLY A 397 28.06 -7.20 6.82
CA GLY A 397 27.88 -7.50 8.25
C GLY A 397 26.60 -6.96 8.90
N GLU A 398 25.76 -6.21 8.18
CA GLU A 398 24.50 -5.66 8.70
C GLU A 398 23.27 -6.40 8.12
N ALA A 399 22.50 -7.08 8.97
CA ALA A 399 21.34 -7.88 8.55
C ALA A 399 20.06 -7.07 8.26
N SER A 400 19.96 -5.83 8.74
CA SER A 400 18.79 -4.96 8.58
C SER A 400 19.12 -3.54 8.10
N ARG A 401 20.33 -3.34 7.54
CA ARG A 401 20.75 -2.08 6.91
C ARG A 401 21.18 -2.34 5.48
N PHE A 402 20.69 -1.50 4.57
CA PHE A 402 20.80 -1.69 3.13
C PHE A 402 21.42 -0.47 2.43
N GLN A 403 22.06 -0.72 1.29
CA GLN A 403 22.57 0.28 0.36
C GLN A 403 21.99 0.05 -1.04
N LEU A 404 21.80 1.14 -1.79
CA LEU A 404 21.33 1.08 -3.17
C LEU A 404 22.40 0.44 -4.08
N ALA A 405 22.06 -0.64 -4.78
CA ALA A 405 22.97 -1.33 -5.71
C ALA A 405 22.69 -0.96 -7.16
N GLY A 406 21.40 -0.81 -7.52
CA GLY A 406 20.99 -0.33 -8.82
C GLY A 406 19.57 0.23 -8.85
N ILE A 407 19.14 0.68 -10.03
CA ILE A 407 17.78 1.19 -10.28
C ILE A 407 17.18 0.39 -11.44
N VAL A 408 15.92 -0.04 -11.35
CA VAL A 408 15.24 -0.82 -12.41
C VAL A 408 15.26 -0.03 -13.72
N SER A 409 15.95 -0.58 -14.74
CA SER A 409 16.18 0.07 -16.03
C SER A 409 15.47 -0.66 -17.17
N TRP A 410 15.85 -1.91 -17.48
CA TRP A 410 15.17 -2.70 -18.52
C TRP A 410 15.34 -4.22 -18.32
N GLY A 411 14.33 -4.97 -18.72
CA GLY A 411 14.36 -6.42 -18.89
C GLY A 411 14.08 -6.80 -20.36
N ILE A 412 14.23 -8.08 -20.70
CA ILE A 412 13.87 -8.59 -22.03
C ILE A 412 12.47 -9.22 -21.96
N GLU A 413 12.30 -10.22 -21.09
CA GLU A 413 11.01 -10.83 -20.76
C GLU A 413 10.99 -11.17 -19.26
N CYS A 414 9.88 -10.85 -18.56
CA CYS A 414 9.72 -11.13 -17.13
C CYS A 414 9.95 -12.59 -16.76
N ALA A 415 10.81 -12.82 -15.76
CA ALA A 415 10.90 -14.06 -14.98
C ALA A 415 11.26 -15.34 -15.77
N GLU A 416 11.83 -15.18 -16.97
CA GLU A 416 12.47 -16.27 -17.70
C GLU A 416 13.72 -16.78 -16.96
N LYS A 417 13.82 -18.09 -16.85
CA LYS A 417 14.98 -18.77 -16.28
C LYS A 417 16.25 -18.46 -17.10
N ASP A 418 17.37 -18.26 -16.42
CA ASP A 418 18.68 -17.92 -17.02
C ASP A 418 18.72 -16.58 -17.80
N ILE A 419 17.68 -15.75 -17.77
CA ILE A 419 17.69 -14.37 -18.30
C ILE A 419 17.59 -13.37 -17.15
N PRO A 420 18.64 -12.55 -16.90
CA PRO A 420 18.60 -11.51 -15.88
C PRO A 420 18.09 -10.17 -16.43
N ALA A 421 17.46 -9.38 -15.55
CA ALA A 421 17.16 -7.98 -15.83
C ALA A 421 18.40 -7.09 -15.61
N ALA A 422 18.41 -5.94 -16.30
CA ALA A 422 19.45 -4.94 -16.23
C ALA A 422 18.98 -3.70 -15.45
N TYR A 423 19.83 -3.28 -14.52
CA TYR A 423 19.59 -2.20 -13.59
C TYR A 423 20.69 -1.16 -13.77
N THR A 424 20.38 0.12 -13.65
CA THR A 424 21.41 1.17 -13.70
C THR A 424 22.39 0.99 -12.54
N ASN A 425 23.68 0.88 -12.83
CA ASN A 425 24.75 0.65 -11.86
C ASN A 425 24.99 1.92 -11.03
N VAL A 426 24.52 1.92 -9.78
CA VAL A 426 24.64 3.07 -8.87
C VAL A 426 26.07 3.25 -8.35
N PRO A 427 26.83 2.22 -7.95
CA PRO A 427 28.26 2.33 -7.66
C PRO A 427 29.09 3.00 -8.77
N TYR A 428 28.84 2.64 -10.04
CA TYR A 428 29.53 3.23 -11.20
C TYR A 428 29.16 4.72 -11.39
N LEU A 429 27.88 5.07 -11.22
CA LEU A 429 27.40 6.45 -11.34
C LEU A 429 27.53 7.27 -10.05
N ARG A 430 28.15 6.74 -8.98
CA ARG A 430 28.24 7.38 -7.66
C ARG A 430 28.84 8.79 -7.71
N ASN A 431 29.89 8.99 -8.50
CA ASN A 431 30.53 10.30 -8.67
C ASN A 431 29.57 11.36 -9.24
N TRP A 432 28.72 10.97 -10.22
CA TRP A 432 27.70 11.86 -10.77
C TRP A 432 26.63 12.20 -9.73
N ILE A 433 26.21 11.21 -8.93
CA ILE A 433 25.25 11.43 -7.85
C ILE A 433 25.81 12.46 -6.85
N ASP A 434 27.07 12.33 -6.41
CA ASP A 434 27.70 13.29 -5.49
C ASP A 434 27.87 14.69 -6.09
N GLU A 435 28.18 14.81 -7.39
CA GLU A 435 28.25 16.10 -8.09
C GLU A 435 26.88 16.80 -8.10
N GLN A 436 25.81 16.09 -8.50
CA GLN A 436 24.48 16.67 -8.57
C GLN A 436 23.91 16.97 -7.16
N ILE A 437 24.24 16.17 -6.14
CA ILE A 437 23.92 16.49 -4.74
C ILE A 437 24.63 17.79 -4.33
N SER A 438 25.93 17.93 -4.60
CA SER A 438 26.69 19.14 -4.28
C SER A 438 26.11 20.39 -4.97
N LYS A 439 25.71 20.24 -6.23
CA LYS A 439 25.02 21.26 -7.07
C LYS A 439 23.63 21.65 -6.55
N SER A 440 22.96 20.81 -5.76
CA SER A 440 21.69 21.14 -5.09
C SER A 440 21.84 22.02 -3.84
N GLY A 441 23.07 22.17 -3.32
CA GLY A 441 23.34 22.84 -2.04
C GLY A 441 22.93 22.05 -0.80
N LEU A 442 22.35 20.85 -0.97
CA LEU A 442 22.06 19.92 0.11
C LEU A 442 23.31 19.11 0.47
N LYS A 443 23.30 18.54 1.68
CA LYS A 443 24.33 17.60 2.14
C LYS A 443 23.65 16.28 2.49
N LEU A 444 24.34 15.17 2.26
CA LEU A 444 24.00 13.93 2.94
C LEU A 444 24.50 14.04 4.39
N ASP A 445 23.71 13.56 5.34
CA ASP A 445 24.18 13.35 6.70
C ASP A 445 25.31 12.30 6.70
N ALA A 446 26.28 12.44 7.60
CA ALA A 446 27.34 11.46 7.77
C ALA A 446 26.77 10.14 8.33
N VAL A 447 27.21 9.02 7.76
CA VAL A 447 26.72 7.63 7.94
C VAL A 447 27.00 7.04 9.32
#